data_AF-A0A850AYD3-F1
#
_entry.id   AF-A0A850AYD3-F1
#
_cell.length_a   1.000
_cell.length_b   1.000
_cell.length_c   1.000
_cell.angle_alpha   90.00
_cell.angle_beta   90.00
_cell.angle_gamma   90.00
#
_symmetry.space_group_name_H-M   'P 1'
#
loop_
_entity.id
_entity.type
_entity.pdbx_description
1 polymer ?
#
loop_
_entity_poly.entity_id
_entity_poly.type
_entity_poly.pdbx_seq_one_letter_code
_entity_poly.pdbx_strand_id
1 'polypeptide(L)'
;MRRSLWIGAGLLLSVPIAVLAKPEIQAGAHKALKIKPTSRVGQAQCVLCHVAPNNYKFNRFGHDLHEAAEKLKVKAFTPELIKLVGRIDSDKDGYTNARELAADTLPGDPKSKPRK
;
A
#
# COMPACT_ATOMS: atom_id res chain seq x y z
N MET A 1 0.27 -37.53 52.69
CA MET A 1 0.30 -37.51 51.21
C MET A 1 -0.63 -36.41 50.72
N ARG A 2 -0.09 -35.37 50.06
CA ARG A 2 -0.81 -34.22 49.50
C ARG A 2 -1.49 -34.60 48.19
N ARG A 3 -2.75 -34.21 47.97
CA ARG A 3 -3.30 -34.02 46.61
C ARG A 3 -4.13 -32.74 46.56
N SER A 4 -3.62 -31.83 45.75
CA SER A 4 -3.98 -30.43 45.61
C SER A 4 -5.27 -30.22 44.81
N LEU A 5 -5.85 -29.04 45.05
CA LEU A 5 -6.99 -28.42 44.36
C LEU A 5 -6.88 -28.47 42.83
N TRP A 6 -8.03 -28.70 42.20
CA TRP A 6 -8.28 -28.40 40.79
C TRP A 6 -8.85 -26.98 40.67
N ILE A 7 -8.13 -26.09 39.97
CA ILE A 7 -8.70 -24.85 39.43
C ILE A 7 -8.53 -24.93 37.92
N GLY A 8 -9.63 -25.25 37.22
CA GLY A 8 -9.71 -25.18 35.77
C GLY A 8 -10.29 -23.83 35.37
N ALA A 9 -9.44 -22.88 34.99
CA ALA A 9 -9.85 -21.66 34.32
C ALA A 9 -9.13 -21.60 32.96
N GLY A 10 -9.74 -22.23 31.95
CA GLY A 10 -9.28 -22.16 30.57
C GLY A 10 -9.63 -20.81 29.96
N LEU A 11 -8.72 -19.85 30.06
CA LEU A 11 -8.82 -18.56 29.38
C LEU A 11 -8.32 -18.73 27.93
N LEU A 12 -9.26 -18.97 27.01
CA LEU A 12 -9.01 -18.91 25.57
C LEU A 12 -8.73 -17.46 25.16
N LEU A 13 -7.46 -17.06 25.12
CA LEU A 13 -7.02 -15.84 24.44
C LEU A 13 -7.13 -16.04 22.93
N SER A 14 -8.26 -15.67 22.34
CA SER A 14 -8.35 -15.42 20.91
C SER A 14 -7.60 -14.12 20.60
N VAL A 15 -6.34 -14.22 20.18
CA VAL A 15 -5.59 -13.07 19.68
C VAL A 15 -6.18 -12.70 18.31
N PRO A 16 -6.81 -11.53 18.14
CA PRO A 16 -7.14 -11.06 16.80
C PRO A 16 -5.81 -10.78 16.11
N ILE A 17 -5.46 -11.58 15.10
CA ILE A 17 -4.34 -11.30 14.22
C ILE A 17 -4.73 -10.03 13.47
N ALA A 18 -4.29 -8.89 13.99
CA ALA A 18 -4.29 -7.66 13.24
C ALA A 18 -3.49 -7.94 11.96
N VAL A 19 -4.20 -8.01 10.84
CA VAL A 19 -3.67 -7.99 9.47
C VAL A 19 -3.08 -6.59 9.24
N LEU A 20 -2.09 -6.24 10.04
CA LEU A 20 -1.27 -5.05 9.88
C LEU A 20 -0.60 -5.19 8.53
N ALA A 21 -1.02 -4.32 7.60
CA ALA A 21 -0.46 -4.10 6.27
C ALA A 21 0.97 -4.64 6.16
N LYS A 22 1.13 -5.74 5.42
CA LYS A 22 2.39 -6.48 5.36
C LYS A 22 3.53 -5.55 4.93
N PRO A 23 4.57 -5.34 5.75
CA PRO A 23 5.74 -4.53 5.39
C PRO A 23 6.37 -4.95 4.06
N GLU A 24 6.21 -6.23 3.69
CA GLU A 24 6.64 -6.81 2.42
C GLU A 24 6.02 -6.14 1.20
N ILE A 25 4.74 -5.76 1.24
CA ILE A 25 4.05 -5.10 0.13
C ILE A 25 4.60 -3.68 -0.06
N GLN A 26 4.82 -2.97 1.04
CA GLN A 26 5.42 -1.63 1.01
C GLN A 26 6.87 -1.69 0.48
N ALA A 27 7.68 -2.62 0.97
CA ALA A 27 9.03 -2.83 0.49
C ALA A 27 9.06 -3.21 -1.01
N GLY A 28 8.12 -4.07 -1.44
CA GLY A 28 7.94 -4.43 -2.84
C GLY A 28 7.59 -3.23 -3.72
N ALA A 29 6.68 -2.36 -3.26
CA ALA A 29 6.32 -1.12 -3.95
C ALA A 29 7.52 -0.18 -4.07
N HIS A 30 8.23 0.07 -2.96
CA HIS A 30 9.42 0.93 -2.95
C HIS A 30 10.48 0.44 -3.92
N LYS A 31 10.74 -0.87 -3.95
CA LYS A 31 11.70 -1.48 -4.86
C LYS A 31 11.26 -1.36 -6.32
N ALA A 32 10.02 -1.74 -6.63
CA ALA A 32 9.51 -1.77 -8.00
C ALA A 32 9.39 -0.36 -8.61
N LEU A 33 8.99 0.62 -7.81
CA LEU A 33 8.85 2.02 -8.20
C LEU A 33 10.14 2.83 -8.03
N LYS A 34 11.23 2.22 -7.54
CA LYS A 34 12.52 2.87 -7.28
C LYS A 34 12.39 4.12 -6.38
N ILE A 35 11.52 4.04 -5.37
CA ILE A 35 11.23 5.14 -4.45
C ILE A 35 12.40 5.32 -3.48
N LYS A 36 12.87 6.56 -3.34
CA LYS A 36 13.86 6.92 -2.31
C LYS A 36 13.14 7.11 -0.97
N PRO A 37 13.61 6.49 0.14
CA PRO A 37 12.94 6.63 1.44
C PRO A 37 12.78 8.07 1.93
N THR A 38 13.71 8.96 1.55
CA THR A 38 13.70 10.37 1.94
C THR A 38 12.80 11.25 1.09
N SER A 39 12.26 10.75 -0.02
CA SER A 39 11.39 11.52 -0.92
C SER A 39 9.98 11.66 -0.35
N ARG A 40 9.19 12.62 -0.85
CA ARG A 40 7.78 12.78 -0.47
C ARG A 40 7.00 11.48 -0.71
N VAL A 41 7.21 10.84 -1.86
CA VAL A 41 6.61 9.53 -2.18
C VAL A 41 7.07 8.44 -1.20
N GLY A 42 8.36 8.42 -0.82
CA GLY A 42 8.88 7.45 0.16
C GLY A 42 8.31 7.62 1.57
N GLN A 43 8.06 8.86 1.97
CA GLN A 43 7.45 9.21 3.25
C GLN A 43 5.92 9.02 3.27
N ALA A 44 5.28 8.89 2.11
CA ALA A 44 3.85 8.61 2.02
C ALA A 44 3.48 7.22 2.55
N GLN A 45 4.39 6.24 2.52
CA GLN A 45 4.18 4.90 3.09
C GLN A 45 2.81 4.30 2.68
N CYS A 46 1.95 4.00 3.66
CA CYS A 46 0.59 3.49 3.42
C CYS A 46 -0.27 4.45 2.60
N VAL A 47 -0.12 5.77 2.77
CA VAL A 47 -0.95 6.76 2.07
C VAL A 47 -0.60 6.93 0.59
N LEU A 48 0.47 6.27 0.13
CA LEU A 48 0.74 6.16 -1.31
C LEU A 48 -0.39 5.41 -2.03
N CYS A 49 -0.89 4.32 -1.43
CA CYS A 49 -1.95 3.47 -2.02
C CYS A 49 -3.28 3.56 -1.27
N HIS A 50 -3.29 4.02 -0.02
CA HIS A 50 -4.47 4.10 0.83
C HIS A 50 -4.86 5.54 1.14
N VAL A 51 -6.09 5.73 1.60
CA VAL A 51 -6.60 7.08 1.94
C VAL A 51 -6.04 7.61 3.26
N ALA A 52 -5.62 6.74 4.19
CA ALA A 52 -4.96 7.12 5.45
C ALA A 52 -4.17 5.93 6.04
N PRO A 53 -3.21 6.14 6.96
CA PRO A 53 -2.38 5.05 7.50
C PRO A 53 -3.17 3.94 8.20
N ASN A 54 -4.28 4.29 8.87
CA ASN A 54 -5.15 3.36 9.58
C ASN A 54 -6.47 3.07 8.82
N ASN A 55 -6.51 3.40 7.52
CA ASN A 55 -7.67 3.16 6.67
C ASN A 55 -7.25 2.41 5.42
N TYR A 56 -7.53 1.11 5.40
CA TYR A 56 -7.13 0.22 4.30
C TYR A 56 -7.95 0.38 3.02
N LYS A 57 -8.89 1.35 2.95
CA LYS A 57 -9.52 1.72 1.69
C LYS A 57 -8.45 2.28 0.74
N PHE A 58 -8.46 1.80 -0.50
CA PHE A 58 -7.57 2.32 -1.53
C PHE A 58 -7.90 3.77 -1.84
N ASN A 59 -6.86 4.58 -2.06
CA ASN A 59 -7.00 5.83 -2.80
C ASN A 59 -7.13 5.52 -4.31
N ARG A 60 -7.20 6.56 -5.15
CA ARG A 60 -7.38 6.36 -6.60
C ARG A 60 -6.24 5.53 -7.22
N PHE A 61 -4.99 5.85 -6.88
CA PHE A 61 -3.82 5.10 -7.34
C PHE A 61 -3.79 3.65 -6.85
N GLY A 62 -4.11 3.41 -5.57
CA GLY A 62 -4.19 2.06 -5.01
C GLY A 62 -5.28 1.22 -5.67
N HIS A 63 -6.40 1.84 -6.06
CA HIS A 63 -7.47 1.16 -6.78
C HIS A 63 -7.00 0.69 -8.15
N ASP A 64 -6.33 1.55 -8.91
CA ASP A 64 -5.81 1.20 -10.24
C ASP A 64 -4.70 0.15 -10.16
N LEU A 65 -3.85 0.21 -9.13
CA LEU A 65 -2.88 -0.86 -8.82
C LEU A 65 -3.59 -2.19 -8.58
N HIS A 66 -4.64 -2.20 -7.77
CA HIS A 66 -5.39 -3.41 -7.45
C HIS A 66 -6.09 -3.99 -8.69
N GLU A 67 -6.82 -3.16 -9.43
CA GLU A 67 -7.53 -3.57 -10.65
C GLU A 67 -6.56 -4.12 -11.70
N ALA A 68 -5.42 -3.45 -11.91
CA ALA A 68 -4.41 -3.92 -12.84
C ALA A 68 -3.75 -5.22 -12.37
N ALA A 69 -3.51 -5.40 -11.07
CA ALA A 69 -2.97 -6.63 -10.53
C ALA A 69 -3.93 -7.82 -10.71
N GLU A 70 -5.23 -7.62 -10.46
CA GLU A 70 -6.28 -8.62 -10.70
C GLU A 70 -6.36 -8.97 -12.20
N LYS A 71 -6.36 -7.97 -13.07
CA LYS A 71 -6.38 -8.16 -14.53
C LYS A 71 -5.19 -8.97 -15.03
N LEU A 72 -4.00 -8.70 -14.50
CA LEU A 72 -2.77 -9.42 -14.84
C LEU A 72 -2.59 -10.73 -14.05
N LYS A 73 -3.47 -11.01 -13.09
CA LYS A 73 -3.38 -12.16 -12.16
C LYS A 73 -2.04 -12.25 -11.44
N VAL A 74 -1.47 -11.10 -11.07
CA VAL A 74 -0.20 -10.99 -10.33
C VAL A 74 -0.45 -10.64 -8.88
N LYS A 75 0.34 -11.21 -7.97
CA LYS A 75 0.28 -10.93 -6.52
C LYS A 75 1.42 -10.03 -6.03
N ALA A 76 2.23 -9.50 -6.94
CA ALA A 76 3.42 -8.72 -6.66
C ALA A 76 3.57 -7.57 -7.66
N PHE A 77 4.40 -6.59 -7.32
CA PHE A 77 4.74 -5.47 -8.20
C PHE A 77 5.66 -5.90 -9.33
N THR A 78 5.08 -6.43 -10.41
CA THR A 78 5.80 -6.82 -11.62
C THR A 78 6.11 -5.60 -12.50
N PRO A 79 7.14 -5.66 -13.36
CA PRO A 79 7.41 -4.58 -14.31
C PRO A 79 6.22 -4.26 -15.22
N GLU A 80 5.44 -5.29 -15.58
CA GLU A 80 4.23 -5.13 -16.39
C GLU A 80 3.14 -4.36 -15.65
N LEU A 81 2.89 -4.70 -14.38
CA LEU A 81 1.94 -3.97 -13.53
C LEU A 81 2.33 -2.48 -13.42
N ILE A 82 3.60 -2.21 -13.09
CA ILE A 82 4.11 -0.85 -12.94
C ILE A 82 3.99 -0.07 -14.26
N LYS A 83 4.30 -0.71 -15.39
CA LYS A 83 4.18 -0.08 -16.72
C LYS A 83 2.74 0.23 -17.09
N LEU A 84 1.81 -0.67 -16.78
CA LEU A 84 0.38 -0.49 -17.07
C LEU A 84 -0.18 0.67 -16.25
N VAL A 85 0.00 0.62 -14.93
CA VAL A 85 -0.53 1.63 -14.01
C VAL A 85 0.18 2.96 -14.15
N GLY A 86 1.48 2.96 -14.48
CA GLY A 86 2.25 4.19 -14.71
C GLY A 86 1.73 5.07 -15.85
N ARG A 87 0.90 4.53 -16.76
CA ARG A 87 0.29 5.27 -17.88
C ARG A 87 -1.07 5.88 -17.55
N ILE A 88 -1.65 5.50 -16.42
CA ILE A 88 -2.94 6.00 -15.96
C ILE A 88 -2.70 7.35 -15.26
N ASP A 89 -3.67 8.25 -15.36
CA ASP A 89 -3.80 9.44 -14.54
C ASP A 89 -4.87 9.10 -13.47
N SER A 90 -4.42 8.55 -12.35
CA SER A 90 -5.32 7.93 -11.36
C SER A 90 -6.21 8.98 -10.69
N ASP A 91 -5.68 10.16 -10.40
CA ASP A 91 -6.42 11.22 -9.74
C ASP A 91 -7.03 12.28 -10.68
N LYS A 92 -6.82 12.12 -11.98
CA LYS A 92 -7.41 12.93 -13.06
C LYS A 92 -7.00 14.39 -13.00
N ASP A 93 -5.77 14.65 -12.58
CA ASP A 93 -5.22 15.99 -12.47
C ASP A 93 -4.45 16.45 -13.73
N GLY A 94 -4.38 15.58 -14.75
CA GLY A 94 -3.72 15.81 -16.03
C GLY A 94 -2.29 15.25 -16.12
N TYR A 95 -1.82 14.54 -15.10
CA TYR A 95 -0.49 13.94 -15.06
C TYR A 95 -0.60 12.42 -14.90
N THR A 96 0.23 11.67 -15.62
CA THR A 96 0.25 10.21 -15.42
C THR A 96 0.97 9.86 -14.12
N ASN A 97 0.60 8.74 -13.53
CA ASN A 97 1.21 8.22 -12.30
C ASN A 97 2.75 8.14 -12.41
N ALA A 98 3.28 7.70 -13.56
CA ALA A 98 4.73 7.66 -13.77
C ALA A 98 5.37 9.06 -13.76
N ARG A 99 4.70 10.07 -14.33
CA ARG A 99 5.18 11.45 -14.34
C ARG A 99 5.16 12.03 -12.93
N GLU A 100 4.12 11.73 -12.16
CA GLU A 100 4.00 12.19 -10.78
C GLU A 100 5.02 11.56 -9.86
N LEU A 101 5.19 10.23 -9.91
CA LEU A 101 6.21 9.52 -9.12
C LEU A 101 7.62 10.03 -9.45
N ALA A 102 7.90 10.32 -10.72
CA ALA A 102 9.18 10.90 -11.14
C ALA A 102 9.38 12.34 -10.63
N ALA A 103 8.30 13.09 -10.46
CA ALA A 103 8.30 14.44 -9.90
C ALA A 103 8.20 14.48 -8.37
N ASP A 104 8.30 13.31 -7.70
CA ASP A 104 8.13 13.15 -6.26
C ASP A 104 6.78 13.70 -5.75
N THR A 105 5.72 13.42 -6.51
CA THR A 105 4.33 13.79 -6.26
C THR A 105 3.43 12.55 -6.11
N LEU A 106 2.18 12.71 -5.66
CA LEU A 106 1.39 11.60 -5.12
C LEU A 106 0.22 11.28 -6.07
N PRO A 107 0.25 10.15 -6.81
CA PRO A 107 -0.73 9.90 -7.87
C PRO A 107 -2.17 9.63 -7.44
N GLY A 108 -2.41 9.58 -6.13
CA GLY A 108 -3.74 9.41 -5.56
C GLY A 108 -4.33 10.72 -5.01
N ASP A 109 -3.60 11.84 -5.09
CA ASP A 109 -3.95 13.13 -4.51
C ASP A 109 -3.83 14.27 -5.54
N PRO A 110 -4.97 14.76 -6.09
CA PRO A 110 -4.96 15.74 -7.18
C PRO A 110 -4.44 17.14 -6.77
N LYS A 111 -4.15 17.33 -5.48
CA LYS A 111 -3.48 18.53 -4.95
C LYS A 111 -1.96 18.38 -4.95
N SER A 112 -1.44 17.17 -5.06
CA SER A 112 -0.02 16.85 -5.02
C SER A 112 0.47 16.55 -6.42
N LYS A 113 0.74 17.60 -7.21
CA LYS A 113 1.04 17.50 -8.64
C LYS A 113 2.37 18.13 -9.07
N PRO A 114 2.94 17.71 -10.21
CA PRO A 114 4.16 18.30 -10.73
C PRO A 114 4.01 19.80 -10.97
N ARG A 115 5.05 20.57 -10.66
CA ARG A 115 5.11 21.98 -11.05
C ARG A 115 5.18 22.08 -12.58
N LYS A 116 4.44 23.02 -13.16
CA LYS A 116 4.48 23.32 -14.59
C LYS A 116 5.80 23.99 -14.98
#